data_AF-A0AAQ3PFW0-F1
#
_entry.id   AF-A0AAQ3PFW0-F1
#
_cell.length_a   1.000
_cell.length_b   1.000
_cell.length_c   1.000
_cell.angle_alpha   90.00
_cell.angle_beta   90.00
_cell.angle_gamma   90.00
#
_symmetry.space_group_name_H-M   'P 1'
#
loop_
_entity.id
_entity.type
_entity.pdbx_description
1 polymer ?
#
loop_
_entity_poly.entity_id
_entity_poly.type
_entity_poly.pdbx_seq_one_letter_code
_entity_poly.pdbx_strand_id
1 'polypeptide(L)'
;MQLLPRLKKLSLVGCPKLTALPRQIGQETTSLKELQLGDVQSLKVVENLAFLSECLLIARCEGIERVSNIPLVRELRITFCPNLRRVEKLGSLEQVWLDEDMKDLSSLWVPGLKHQR
;
A
#
# COMPACT_ATOMS: atom_id res chain seq x y z
N MET A 1 7.82 -19.97 -13.45
CA MET A 1 7.90 -19.09 -14.65
C MET A 1 7.63 -17.67 -14.20
N GLN A 2 8.44 -16.70 -14.60
CA GLN A 2 8.17 -15.28 -14.29
C GLN A 2 7.24 -14.72 -15.36
N LEU A 3 6.08 -14.19 -14.96
CA LEU A 3 5.07 -13.70 -15.91
C LEU A 3 5.41 -12.30 -16.42
N LEU A 4 6.02 -11.45 -15.59
CA LEU A 4 6.39 -10.08 -15.97
C LEU A 4 7.75 -9.68 -15.34
N PRO A 5 8.87 -10.24 -15.82
CA PRO A 5 10.20 -10.12 -15.19
C PRO A 5 10.79 -8.70 -15.22
N ARG A 6 10.16 -7.76 -15.94
CA ARG A 6 10.59 -6.36 -16.05
C ARG A 6 9.55 -5.36 -15.54
N LEU A 7 8.40 -5.82 -15.05
CA LEU A 7 7.38 -4.93 -14.50
C LEU A 7 7.92 -4.30 -13.22
N LYS A 8 8.14 -2.98 -13.23
CA LYS A 8 8.63 -2.22 -12.07
C LYS A 8 7.53 -1.55 -11.28
N LYS A 9 6.43 -1.22 -11.97
CA LYS A 9 5.32 -0.46 -11.45
C LYS A 9 4.01 -1.09 -11.89
N LEU A 10 3.09 -1.27 -10.94
CA LEU A 10 1.72 -1.69 -11.20
C LEU A 10 0.76 -0.62 -10.71
N SER A 11 -0.17 -0.22 -11.57
CA SER A 11 -1.22 0.73 -11.22
C SER A 11 -2.59 0.09 -11.48
N LEU A 12 -3.42 0.04 -10.45
CA LEU A 12 -4.78 -0.48 -10.49
C LEU A 12 -5.72 0.67 -10.14
N VAL A 13 -6.36 1.24 -11.15
CA VAL A 13 -7.22 2.42 -11.03
C VAL A 13 -8.64 2.09 -11.48
N GLY A 14 -9.65 2.51 -10.71
CA GLY A 14 -11.05 2.31 -11.07
C GLY A 14 -11.42 0.83 -11.14
N CYS A 15 -10.92 0.03 -10.19
CA CYS A 15 -11.14 -1.41 -10.12
C CYS A 15 -12.19 -1.76 -9.03
N PRO A 16 -13.49 -1.50 -9.24
CA PRO A 16 -14.50 -1.57 -8.17
C PRO A 16 -14.74 -2.99 -7.66
N LYS A 17 -14.41 -4.03 -8.43
CA LYS A 17 -14.58 -5.44 -8.06
C LYS A 17 -13.32 -6.08 -7.46
N LEU A 18 -12.21 -5.34 -7.36
CA LEU A 18 -10.98 -5.88 -6.80
C LEU A 18 -11.13 -6.01 -5.28
N THR A 19 -11.24 -7.24 -4.79
CA THR A 19 -11.44 -7.55 -3.37
C THR A 19 -10.16 -8.02 -2.68
N ALA A 20 -9.17 -8.47 -3.44
CA ALA A 20 -7.88 -8.93 -2.94
C ALA A 20 -6.77 -8.72 -3.99
N LEU A 21 -5.55 -8.46 -3.53
CA LEU A 21 -4.35 -8.54 -4.37
C LEU A 21 -3.89 -10.01 -4.48
N PRO A 22 -3.46 -10.48 -5.66
CA PRO A 22 -2.92 -11.83 -5.80
C PRO A 22 -1.68 -12.03 -4.93
N ARG A 23 -1.63 -13.11 -4.14
CA ARG A 23 -0.47 -13.42 -3.29
C ARG A 23 0.80 -13.69 -4.10
N GLN A 24 0.62 -14.17 -5.33
CA GLN A 24 1.67 -14.56 -6.25
C GLN A 24 2.34 -13.38 -6.95
N ILE A 25 1.79 -12.17 -6.83
CA ILE A 25 2.30 -11.01 -7.56
C ILE A 25 3.79 -10.76 -7.28
N GLY A 26 4.22 -10.92 -6.03
CA GLY A 26 5.64 -10.82 -5.65
C GLY A 26 6.52 -11.97 -6.13
N GLN A 27 5.94 -13.15 -6.36
CA GLN A 27 6.66 -14.35 -6.82
C GLN A 27 6.86 -14.33 -8.34
N GLU A 28 5.87 -13.79 -9.06
CA GLU A 28 5.82 -13.82 -10.53
C GLU A 28 6.36 -12.54 -11.17
N THR A 29 6.48 -11.44 -10.39
CA THR A 29 7.03 -10.16 -10.83
C THR A 29 8.14 -9.66 -9.89
N THR A 30 9.31 -10.31 -9.92
CA THR A 30 10.43 -10.01 -9.01
C THR A 30 11.03 -8.61 -9.17
N SER A 31 10.71 -7.90 -10.25
CA SER A 31 11.16 -6.54 -10.50
C SER A 31 10.20 -5.47 -9.99
N LEU A 32 9.02 -5.85 -9.50
CA LEU A 32 7.97 -4.90 -9.09
C LEU A 32 8.37 -4.22 -7.78
N LYS A 33 8.39 -2.90 -7.78
CA LYS A 33 8.82 -2.08 -6.64
C LYS A 33 7.86 -0.96 -6.28
N GLU A 34 6.97 -0.60 -7.21
CA GLU A 34 5.93 0.40 -7.01
C GLU A 34 4.52 -0.19 -7.23
N LEU A 35 3.61 0.12 -6.31
CA LEU A 35 2.20 -0.24 -6.41
C LEU A 35 1.34 1.02 -6.21
N GLN A 36 0.42 1.26 -7.15
CA GLN A 36 -0.55 2.34 -7.07
C GLN A 36 -1.96 1.76 -7.08
N LEU A 37 -2.76 2.15 -6.10
CA LEU A 37 -4.18 1.82 -5.98
C LEU A 37 -4.97 3.13 -6.03
N GLY A 38 -5.85 3.26 -7.03
CA GLY A 38 -6.69 4.44 -7.22
C GLY A 38 -8.14 4.05 -7.37
N ASP A 39 -9.06 4.67 -6.63
CA ASP A 39 -10.50 4.42 -6.79
C ASP A 39 -10.87 2.93 -6.67
N VAL A 40 -10.22 2.21 -5.76
CA VAL A 40 -10.46 0.78 -5.47
C VAL A 40 -11.33 0.64 -4.23
N GLN A 41 -12.64 0.42 -4.44
CA GLN A 41 -13.62 0.49 -3.34
C GLN A 41 -13.87 -0.82 -2.59
N SER A 42 -13.60 -1.97 -3.21
CA SER A 42 -13.89 -3.28 -2.59
C SER A 42 -12.71 -3.91 -1.86
N LEU A 43 -11.49 -3.38 -2.03
CA LEU A 43 -10.30 -3.91 -1.40
C LEU A 43 -10.21 -3.41 0.03
N LYS A 44 -10.19 -4.33 1.00
CA LYS A 44 -10.15 -3.97 2.43
C LYS A 44 -8.76 -3.92 3.03
N VAL A 45 -7.85 -4.73 2.49
CA VAL A 45 -6.54 -4.96 3.08
C VAL A 45 -5.48 -4.95 2.00
N VAL A 46 -4.39 -4.23 2.26
CA VAL A 46 -3.15 -4.29 1.48
C VAL A 46 -2.08 -4.88 2.38
N GLU A 47 -1.68 -6.14 2.13
CA GLU A 47 -0.72 -6.80 2.99
C GLU A 47 0.18 -7.81 2.29
N ASN A 48 1.26 -8.19 2.99
CA ASN A 48 2.20 -9.24 2.57
C ASN A 48 2.91 -8.94 1.25
N LEU A 49 3.31 -7.67 1.04
CA LEU A 49 4.00 -7.21 -0.16
C LEU A 49 5.50 -7.07 0.11
N ALA A 50 6.14 -8.16 0.54
CA ALA A 50 7.57 -8.17 0.94
C ALA A 50 8.56 -7.85 -0.19
N PHE A 51 8.09 -7.74 -1.43
CA PHE A 51 8.87 -7.35 -2.61
C PHE A 51 8.82 -5.84 -2.90
N LEU A 52 7.83 -5.13 -2.34
CA LEU A 52 7.60 -3.72 -2.64
C LEU A 52 8.62 -2.85 -1.89
N SER A 53 9.63 -2.36 -2.60
CA SER A 53 10.80 -1.70 -2.00
C SER A 53 10.90 -0.20 -2.24
N GLU A 54 10.04 0.37 -3.08
CA GLU A 54 10.09 1.80 -3.43
C GLU A 54 8.86 2.52 -2.88
N CYS A 55 7.73 2.48 -3.60
CA CYS A 55 6.57 3.30 -3.27
C CYS A 55 5.26 2.49 -3.21
N LEU A 56 4.46 2.74 -2.17
CA LEU A 56 3.04 2.40 -2.12
C LEU A 56 2.22 3.69 -2.16
N LEU A 57 1.41 3.85 -3.21
CA LEU A 57 0.44 4.94 -3.33
C LEU A 57 -0.97 4.37 -3.24
N ILE A 58 -1.78 4.93 -2.35
CA ILE A 58 -3.21 4.62 -2.22
C ILE A 58 -3.98 5.93 -2.28
N ALA A 59 -4.87 6.04 -3.26
CA ALA A 59 -5.66 7.23 -3.51
C ALA A 59 -7.14 6.88 -3.67
N ARG A 60 -8.01 7.60 -2.97
CA ARG A 60 -9.47 7.48 -3.10
C ARG A 60 -9.99 6.04 -2.94
N CYS A 61 -9.38 5.29 -2.04
CA CYS A 61 -9.76 3.90 -1.77
C CYS A 61 -10.51 3.84 -0.43
N GLU A 62 -11.83 3.98 -0.47
CA GLU A 62 -12.66 4.05 0.74
C GLU A 62 -12.79 2.67 1.41
N GLY A 63 -12.63 1.59 0.66
CA GLY A 63 -12.69 0.23 1.21
C GLY A 63 -11.49 -0.14 2.09
N ILE A 64 -10.33 0.50 1.92
CA ILE A 64 -9.09 0.05 2.56
C ILE A 64 -9.08 0.43 4.04
N GLU A 65 -9.08 -0.59 4.89
CA GLU A 65 -9.11 -0.47 6.35
C GLU A 65 -7.72 -0.67 6.97
N ARG A 66 -6.86 -1.47 6.32
CA ARG A 66 -5.54 -1.86 6.85
C ARG A 66 -4.48 -1.97 5.75
N VAL A 67 -3.29 -1.42 6.06
CA VAL A 67 -2.04 -1.64 5.30
C VAL A 67 -1.02 -2.26 6.23
N SER A 68 -0.46 -3.43 5.89
CA SER A 68 0.56 -4.02 6.77
C SER A 68 1.49 -5.06 6.15
N ASN A 69 2.60 -5.35 6.81
CA ASN A 69 3.57 -6.37 6.41
C ASN A 69 4.14 -6.10 5.00
N ILE A 70 4.72 -4.89 4.86
CA ILE A 70 5.41 -4.43 3.65
C ILE A 70 6.77 -3.90 4.11
N PRO A 71 7.67 -4.79 4.59
CA PRO A 71 8.85 -4.38 5.36
C PRO A 71 9.89 -3.59 4.56
N LEU A 72 9.88 -3.66 3.23
CA LEU A 72 10.88 -3.03 2.38
C LEU A 72 10.46 -1.66 1.82
N VAL A 73 9.20 -1.26 1.96
CA VAL A 73 8.71 -0.03 1.33
C VAL A 73 9.39 1.19 1.96
N ARG A 74 9.83 2.13 1.13
CA ARG A 74 10.49 3.36 1.58
C ARG A 74 9.55 4.55 1.61
N GLU A 75 8.57 4.55 0.73
CA GLU A 75 7.64 5.66 0.59
C GLU A 75 6.18 5.20 0.64
N LEU A 76 5.39 5.85 1.51
CA LEU A 76 3.95 5.66 1.60
C LEU A 76 3.25 6.98 1.25
N ARG A 77 2.35 6.94 0.26
CA ARG A 77 1.50 8.08 -0.11
C ARG A 77 0.04 7.69 0.06
N ILE A 78 -0.70 8.39 0.92
CA ILE A 78 -2.12 8.13 1.15
C ILE A 78 -2.92 9.41 0.93
N THR A 79 -3.94 9.32 0.09
CA THR A 79 -4.86 10.43 -0.21
C THR A 79 -6.30 9.91 -0.18
N PHE A 80 -7.20 10.65 0.49
CA PHE A 80 -8.63 10.33 0.58
C PHE A 80 -8.94 8.83 0.88
N CYS A 81 -8.48 8.31 2.02
CA CYS A 81 -8.73 6.93 2.46
C CYS A 81 -9.43 6.93 3.83
N PRO A 82 -10.73 7.28 3.89
CA PRO A 82 -11.44 7.61 5.14
C PRO A 82 -11.58 6.44 6.13
N ASN A 83 -11.43 5.20 5.67
CA ASN A 83 -11.54 4.01 6.51
C ASN A 83 -10.18 3.41 6.90
N LEU A 84 -9.05 4.00 6.46
CA LEU A 84 -7.72 3.49 6.81
C LEU A 84 -7.44 3.77 8.30
N ARG A 85 -7.55 2.73 9.12
CA ARG A 85 -7.39 2.81 10.58
C ARG A 85 -6.08 2.22 11.07
N ARG A 86 -5.44 1.33 10.30
CA ARG A 86 -4.22 0.64 10.71
C ARG A 86 -3.16 0.63 9.62
N VAL A 87 -1.96 1.07 9.97
CA VAL A 87 -0.76 0.99 9.14
C VAL A 87 0.40 0.48 10.00
N GLU A 88 0.91 -0.70 9.72
CA GLU A 88 1.92 -1.35 10.56
C GLU A 88 2.87 -2.30 9.81
N LYS A 89 4.00 -2.63 10.42
CA LYS A 89 5.06 -3.49 9.87
C LYS A 89 5.61 -2.96 8.55
N LEU A 90 5.98 -1.67 8.53
CA LEU A 90 6.66 -0.98 7.43
C LEU A 90 8.10 -0.63 7.82
N GLY A 91 8.94 -1.65 8.05
CA GLY A 91 10.24 -1.49 8.73
C GLY A 91 11.28 -0.60 8.05
N SER A 92 11.21 -0.43 6.72
CA SER A 92 12.15 0.40 5.94
C SER A 92 11.56 1.76 5.53
N LEU A 93 10.44 2.17 6.12
CA LEU A 93 9.72 3.37 5.72
C LEU A 93 10.51 4.64 6.07
N GLU A 94 10.80 5.44 5.05
CA GLU A 94 11.57 6.69 5.15
C GLU A 94 10.66 7.91 5.05
N GLN A 95 9.62 7.84 4.21
CA GLN A 95 8.75 8.97 3.88
C GLN A 95 7.27 8.60 3.93
N VAL A 96 6.49 9.49 4.52
CA VAL A 96 5.02 9.40 4.56
C VAL A 96 4.44 10.71 4.05
N TRP A 97 3.63 10.61 3.00
CA TRP A 97 2.92 11.73 2.39
C TRP A 97 1.42 11.55 2.60
N LEU A 98 0.80 12.55 3.20
CA LEU A 98 -0.61 12.55 3.55
C LEU A 98 -1.24 13.84 3.03
N ASP A 99 -2.34 13.72 2.29
CA ASP A 99 -3.17 14.87 1.93
C ASP A 99 -3.92 15.40 3.16
N GLU A 100 -4.48 16.61 3.03
CA GLU A 100 -5.17 17.28 4.14
C GLU A 100 -6.32 16.44 4.73
N ASP A 101 -7.01 15.68 3.89
CA ASP A 101 -8.12 14.80 4.28
C ASP A 101 -7.68 13.63 5.18
N MET A 102 -6.38 13.33 5.25
CA MET A 102 -5.84 12.27 6.10
C MET A 102 -5.38 12.76 7.47
N LYS A 103 -5.41 14.08 7.74
CA LYS A 103 -4.87 14.68 8.98
C LYS A 103 -5.42 14.00 10.24
N ASP A 104 -6.73 13.85 10.35
CA ASP A 104 -7.37 13.29 11.54
C ASP A 104 -7.04 11.80 11.74
N LEU A 105 -7.06 11.02 10.66
CA LEU A 105 -6.84 9.58 10.70
C LEU A 105 -5.38 9.20 10.90
N SER A 106 -4.46 10.04 10.46
CA SER A 106 -3.02 9.82 10.60
C SER A 106 -2.59 9.63 12.05
N SER A 107 -3.28 10.30 12.98
CA SER A 107 -3.02 10.21 14.42
C SER A 107 -3.15 8.78 14.96
N LEU A 108 -3.95 7.93 14.31
CA LEU A 108 -4.22 6.55 14.72
C LEU A 108 -3.04 5.59 14.50
N TRP A 109 -2.16 5.89 13.53
CA TRP A 109 -1.14 4.93 13.10
C TRP A 109 0.25 5.54 12.84
N VAL A 110 0.35 6.83 12.50
CA VAL A 110 1.65 7.50 12.29
C VAL A 110 2.57 7.40 13.52
N PRO A 111 2.10 7.59 14.77
CA PRO A 111 2.95 7.41 15.95
C PRO A 111 3.49 5.98 16.08
N GLY A 112 2.69 4.99 15.68
CA GLY A 112 3.04 3.58 15.70
C GLY A 112 4.15 3.23 14.72
N LEU A 113 4.28 3.95 13.59
CA LEU A 113 5.32 3.70 12.56
C LEU A 113 6.74 3.95 13.05
N LYS A 114 6.93 4.83 14.05
CA LYS A 114 8.25 5.16 14.60
C LYS A 114 8.89 4.03 15.43
N HIS A 115 8.09 3.04 15.84
CA HIS A 115 8.50 2.03 16.84
C HIS A 115 8.48 0.59 16.31
N GLN A 116 8.44 0.37 14.99
CA GLN A 116 8.16 -0.95 14.39
C GLN A 116 9.42 -1.78 14.07
N ARG A 117 10.47 -1.66 14.89
CA ARG A 117 11.71 -2.45 14.71
C ARG A 117 11.53 -3.92 15.08
#